data_AF-W2EMA3-F1
#
_entry.id   AF-W2EMA3-F1
#
_cell.length_a   1.000
_cell.length_b   1.000
_cell.length_c   1.000
_cell.angle_alpha   90.00
_cell.angle_beta   90.00
_cell.angle_gamma   90.00
#
_symmetry.space_group_name_H-M   'P 1'
#
loop_
_entity.id
_entity.type
_entity.pdbx_description
1 polymer ?
#
loop_
_entity_poly.entity_id
_entity_poly.type
_entity_poly.pdbx_seq_one_letter_code
_entity_poly.pdbx_strand_id
1 'polypeptide(L)' 'MAGEEWQVARLKPWEVSDELWAVIEPLLPKHRRRSRYPGRKRLDDRQVLQGILFVLHTGIAWEHLPQELGYGSGMTC' A
#
# COMPACT_ATOMS: atom_id res chain seq x y z
N MET A 1 22.63 -24.20 23.78
CA MET A 1 22.38 -22.82 23.32
C MET A 1 21.68 -22.91 21.98
N ALA A 2 20.37 -23.09 22.01
CA ALA A 2 19.57 -23.10 20.79
C ALA A 2 19.56 -21.66 20.28
N GLY A 3 20.24 -21.42 19.15
CA GLY A 3 20.16 -20.16 18.46
C GLY A 3 18.70 -19.90 18.14
N GLU A 4 18.19 -18.79 18.66
CA GLU A 4 16.85 -18.30 18.37
C GLU A 4 16.73 -18.18 16.85
N GLU A 5 16.02 -19.14 16.29
CA GLU A 5 15.67 -19.24 14.90
C GLU A 5 14.70 -18.07 14.65
N TRP A 6 15.23 -16.93 14.21
CA TRP A 6 14.46 -15.77 13.77
C TRP A 6 13.70 -16.10 12.48
N GLN A 7 12.78 -17.06 12.54
CA GLN A 7 11.65 -17.11 11.64
C GLN A 7 10.62 -16.11 12.17
N VAL A 8 10.94 -14.82 12.08
CA VAL A 8 9.86 -13.85 11.89
C VAL A 8 9.29 -14.26 10.55
N ALA A 9 8.12 -14.90 10.53
CA ALA A 9 7.43 -15.24 9.29
C ALA A 9 7.59 -14.03 8.38
N ARG A 10 8.22 -14.24 7.21
CA ARG A 10 8.71 -13.16 6.36
C ARG A 10 7.51 -12.48 5.72
N LEU A 11 6.78 -11.72 6.54
CA LEU A 11 5.66 -10.89 6.14
C LEU A 11 6.18 -10.02 5.02
N LYS A 12 5.37 -9.89 3.97
CA LYS A 12 5.71 -9.02 2.85
C LYS A 12 6.07 -7.66 3.43
N PRO A 13 7.29 -7.13 3.23
CA PRO A 13 7.73 -5.90 3.90
C PRO A 13 6.86 -4.67 3.61
N TRP A 14 6.02 -4.76 2.58
CA TRP A 14 5.06 -3.76 2.15
C TRP A 14 3.62 -4.02 2.62
N GLU A 15 3.35 -5.09 3.38
CA GLU A 15 2.06 -5.25 4.05
C GLU A 15 1.96 -4.33 5.25
N VAL A 16 0.90 -3.52 5.27
CA VAL A 16 0.58 -2.65 6.39
C VAL A 16 -0.37 -3.43 7.30
N SER A 17 0.01 -3.67 8.56
CA SER A 17 -0.86 -4.37 9.52
C SER A 17 -2.03 -3.48 9.96
N ASP A 18 -3.07 -4.07 10.57
CA ASP A 18 -4.23 -3.31 11.05
C ASP A 18 -3.84 -2.31 12.14
N GLU A 19 -2.91 -2.69 13.01
CA GLU A 19 -2.40 -1.84 14.10
C GLU A 19 -1.63 -0.63 13.55
N LEU A 20 -0.78 -0.85 12.54
CA LEU A 20 -0.07 0.24 11.88
C LEU A 20 -1.05 1.13 11.12
N TRP A 21 -2.03 0.53 10.43
CA TRP A 21 -3.05 1.27 9.70
C TRP A 21 -3.88 2.17 10.63
N ALA A 22 -4.25 1.69 11.81
CA ALA A 22 -5.00 2.46 12.81
C ALA A 22 -4.26 3.73 13.27
N VAL A 23 -2.92 3.75 13.20
CA VAL A 23 -2.11 4.93 13.50
C VAL A 23 -2.01 5.88 12.30
N ILE A 24 -1.92 5.34 11.08
CA ILE A 24 -1.73 6.11 9.84
C ILE A 24 -3.03 6.73 9.35
N GLU A 25 -4.12 5.97 9.30
CA GLU A 25 -5.40 6.38 8.70
C GLU A 25 -5.91 7.74 9.23
N PRO A 26 -5.89 8.02 10.55
CA PRO A 26 -6.39 9.29 11.06
C PRO A 26 -5.57 10.51 10.62
N LEU A 27 -4.33 10.32 10.19
CA LEU A 27 -3.43 11.37 9.72
C LEU A 27 -3.69 11.73 8.25
N LEU A 28 -4.38 10.86 7.50
CA LEU A 28 -4.68 11.10 6.10
C LEU A 28 -5.84 12.09 5.93
N PRO A 29 -5.75 13.00 4.94
CA PRO A 29 -6.83 13.93 4.66
C PRO A 29 -8.08 13.21 4.14
N LYS A 30 -9.24 13.55 4.70
CA LYS A 30 -10.53 13.04 4.21
C LYS A 30 -10.95 13.74 2.92
N HIS A 31 -10.81 13.05 1.80
CA HIS A 31 -11.20 13.58 0.49
C HIS A 31 -12.67 13.30 0.17
N ARG A 32 -13.48 14.35 0.04
CA ARG A 32 -14.86 14.23 -0.45
C ARG A 32 -14.86 14.03 -1.97
N ARG A 33 -15.53 12.97 -2.44
CA ARG A 33 -15.70 12.73 -3.87
C ARG A 33 -16.55 13.84 -4.49
N ARG A 34 -16.10 14.38 -5.62
CA ARG A 34 -16.88 15.37 -6.40
C ARG A 34 -18.15 14.71 -6.94
N SER A 35 -19.27 15.45 -6.91
CA SER A 35 -20.53 14.96 -7.47
C SER A 35 -20.55 15.05 -9.00
N ARG A 36 -20.08 16.16 -9.57
CA ARG A 36 -20.02 16.37 -11.03
C ARG A 36 -18.62 16.02 -11.55
N TYR A 37 -18.56 15.22 -12.61
CA TYR A 37 -17.32 14.72 -13.25
C TYR A 37 -16.34 14.10 -12.24
N PRO A 38 -16.72 13.00 -11.56
CA PRO A 38 -15.96 12.45 -10.43
C PRO A 38 -14.61 11.83 -10.78
N GLY A 39 -14.27 11.67 -12.06
CA GLY A 39 -13.07 10.95 -12.50
C GLY A 39 -13.09 9.46 -12.11
N ARG A 40 -11.93 8.82 -12.20
CA ARG A 40 -11.72 7.44 -11.73
C ARG A 40 -11.96 7.37 -10.22
N LYS A 41 -12.60 6.29 -9.76
CA LYS A 41 -12.75 6.04 -8.33
C LYS A 41 -11.37 5.79 -7.74
N ARG A 42 -11.01 6.54 -6.68
CA ARG A 42 -9.77 6.30 -5.93
C ARG A 42 -9.77 4.89 -5.36
N LEU A 43 -8.59 4.30 -5.34
CA LEU A 43 -8.34 3.07 -4.60
C LEU A 43 -8.42 3.31 -3.10
N ASP A 44 -8.53 2.23 -2.34
CA ASP A 44 -8.43 2.28 -0.89
C ASP A 44 -7.03 2.79 -0.49
N ASP A 45 -6.98 3.74 0.45
CA ASP A 45 -5.74 4.44 0.79
C ASP A 45 -4.69 3.48 1.37
N ARG A 46 -5.10 2.38 2.04
CA ARG A 46 -4.17 1.36 2.53
C ARG A 46 -3.54 0.59 1.39
N GLN A 47 -4.33 0.22 0.38
CA GLN A 47 -3.83 -0.46 -0.81
C GLN A 47 -2.83 0.43 -1.58
N VAL A 48 -3.10 1.73 -1.69
CA VAL A 48 -2.17 2.70 -2.29
C VAL A 48 -0.87 2.77 -1.49
N LEU A 49 -0.94 2.85 -0.16
CA LEU A 49 0.24 2.87 0.71
C LEU A 49 1.08 1.59 0.54
N GLN A 50 0.45 0.42 0.52
CA GLN A 50 1.13 -0.85 0.28
C GLN A 50 1.82 -0.88 -1.11
N GLY A 51 1.20 -0.29 -2.13
CA GLY A 51 1.82 -0.11 -3.45
C GLY A 51 3.07 0.77 -3.42
N ILE A 52 3.01 1.90 -2.71
CA ILE A 52 4.17 2.79 -2.51
C ILE A 52 5.31 2.02 -1.81
N LEU A 53 5.00 1.31 -0.73
CA LEU A 53 5.98 0.52 0.01
C LEU A 53 6.58 -0.60 -0.86
N PHE A 54 5.78 -1.25 -1.69
CA PHE A 54 6.24 -2.29 -2.61
C PHE A 54 7.28 -1.73 -3.59
N VAL A 55 6.98 -0.61 -4.23
CA VAL A 55 7.87 0.04 -5.19
C VAL A 55 9.17 0.49 -4.51
N LEU A 56 9.08 1.13 -3.34
CA LEU A 56 10.26 1.55 -2.59
C LEU A 56 11.12 0.38 -2.12
N HIS A 57 10.50 -0.74 -1.75
CA HIS A 57 11.22 -1.93 -1.28
C HIS A 57 11.90 -2.71 -2.41
N THR A 58 11.22 -2.82 -3.56
CA THR A 58 11.71 -3.61 -4.70
C THR A 58 12.56 -2.81 -5.70
N GLY A 59 12.45 -1.47 -5.67
CA GLY A 59 13.17 -0.57 -6.56
C GLY A 59 12.67 -0.56 -8.01
N ILE A 60 11.51 -1.15 -8.28
CA ILE A 60 10.95 -1.19 -9.64
C ILE A 60 10.46 0.19 -10.08
N ALA A 61 10.37 0.41 -11.39
CA ALA A 61 9.61 1.53 -11.92
C ALA A 61 8.11 1.35 -11.63
N TRP A 62 7.40 2.46 -11.40
CA TRP A 62 5.95 2.46 -11.20
C TRP A 62 5.16 1.77 -12.32
N GLU A 63 5.63 1.91 -13.56
CA GLU A 63 5.06 1.27 -14.76
C GLU A 63 5.08 -0.26 -14.70
N HIS A 64 5.99 -0.82 -13.90
CA HIS A 64 6.17 -2.27 -13.74
C HIS A 64 5.46 -2.82 -12.50
N LEU A 65 4.68 -2.01 -11.78
CA LEU A 65 3.91 -2.48 -10.63
C LEU A 65 2.90 -3.55 -11.08
N PRO A 66 2.99 -4.80 -10.57
CA PRO A 66 2.09 -5.87 -10.98
C PRO A 66 0.64 -5.55 -10.59
N GLN A 67 -0.27 -5.58 -11.56
CA GLN A 67 -1.67 -5.22 -11.35
C GLN A 67 -2.42 -6.27 -10.51
N GLU A 68 -1.94 -7.52 -10.51
CA GLU A 68 -2.49 -8.64 -9.76
C GLU A 68 -2.43 -8.43 -8.24
N LEU A 69 -1.55 -7.54 -7.77
CA LEU A 69 -1.43 -7.17 -6.35
C LEU A 69 -2.59 -6.27 -5.88
N GLY A 70 -3.34 -5.66 -6.80
CA GLY A 70 -4.47 -4.81 -6.46
C GLY A 70 -4.11 -3.44 -5.87
N TYR A 71 -2.85 -3.00 -5.96
CA TYR A 71 -2.41 -1.68 -5.47
C TYR A 71 -2.70 -0.53 -6.43
N GLY A 72 -3.36 -0.81 -7.57
CA GLY A 72 -3.64 0.16 -8.62
C GLY A 72 -2.65 0.11 -9.77
N SER A 73 -2.68 1.14 -10.61
CA SER A 73 -1.67 1.32 -11.65
C SER A 73 -0.64 2.31 -11.15
N GLY A 74 0.66 2.01 -11.23
CA GLY A 74 1.69 2.91 -10.74
C GLY A 74 1.72 4.29 -11.40
N MET A 75 1.06 4.45 -12.55
CA MET A 75 0.91 5.73 -13.24
C MET A 75 -0.37 6.50 -12.87
N THR A 76 -1.42 5.83 -12.42
CA THR A 76 -2.70 6.46 -12.05
C THR A 76 -3.32 5.77 -10.84
N CYS A 77 -3.31 6.47 -9.69
CA CYS A 77 -4.06 6.12 -8.48
C CYS A 77 -5.39 6.91 -8.43
#